data_AF-A0AA35ZGV4-F1
#
_entry.id   AF-A0AA35ZGV4-F1
#
_cell.length_a   1.000
_cell.length_b   1.000
_cell.length_c   1.000
_cell.angle_alpha   90.00
_cell.angle_beta   90.00
_cell.angle_gamma   90.00
#
_symmetry.space_group_name_H-M   'P 1'
#
loop_
_entity.id
_entity.type
_entity.pdbx_description
1 polymer ?
#
loop_
_entity_poly.entity_id
_entity_poly.type
_entity_poly.pdbx_seq_one_letter_code
_entity_poly.pdbx_strand_id
1 'polypeptide(L)'
;MVTRSSEGITLGFWPGQGKERAGHAFKSPGSEIKTWPLLWPLVDCRHVNHALYQPSHISNSINTTFPLISGSLNGQRRRASPPPPLSTQFLNLIFTSIGRSGLIARSMDHEIQATLLRRDDVEEGDLKGRIWDESRKIWRVALPGVISRVCAFGTIVVTQSFIGHISDVDLAGYALVQTLSVRFVNGILLGMSSATETLCGQAFGAGQHHMMGIYLQRSWIIDLISLTVLIPIFIFAAQIFKLLGENESVANSGRHISLWFIPFVYNFVFSLTIQMYLQAQSKNMVIAWLSIFQFGIHIPLSLLFVYKLNLGVGGAMIALSMSSWFLVIGEFVYIFGGWCPYSWKGFTSAVFKDLFPVVKLSISSGVMVCLELWYNAVLVLLAGYMENAEIAISAFSICLNINVWEFMISLGFLGAACVRVANELGRENAKATKFSIQVLLGTSIAIGVFFFIICLTFGKKLAYLFTDDEIIANIVSDLSLLLSFSVLLNSISPVLSGVAIGAGMQGRVAMVNFVCFYLIGIPAGALLGYMTNLKVKGIWIGMIGGVVTQTFALVYMVWTTDWDDQVKRASDRLNRFYVKTSDNKEIR
;
A
#
# COMPACT_ATOMS: atom_id res chain seq x y z
N MET A 1 -6.76 26.92 71.65
CA MET A 1 -6.46 25.55 72.11
C MET A 1 -5.55 24.91 71.07
N VAL A 2 -4.25 24.62 71.25
CA VAL A 2 -3.24 24.86 72.29
C VAL A 2 -1.87 24.81 71.56
N THR A 3 -1.05 25.87 71.76
CA THR A 3 0.44 26.03 71.76
C THR A 3 1.32 25.53 70.60
N ARG A 4 2.39 26.17 70.08
CA ARG A 4 3.46 27.16 70.44
C ARG A 4 4.85 26.47 70.38
N SER A 5 5.88 27.25 69.98
CA SER A 5 7.36 27.07 69.98
C SER A 5 7.97 26.66 68.62
N SER A 6 8.77 27.49 67.90
CA SER A 6 10.12 28.10 68.15
C SER A 6 11.22 27.05 68.22
N GLU A 7 12.41 27.11 67.62
CA GLU A 7 13.21 28.04 66.77
C GLU A 7 14.49 27.25 66.38
N GLY A 8 15.23 27.61 65.33
CA GLY A 8 16.68 27.37 65.29
C GLY A 8 17.39 26.98 63.97
N ILE A 9 17.87 28.00 63.24
CA ILE A 9 19.28 28.18 62.75
C ILE A 9 19.81 27.20 61.66
N THR A 10 19.74 27.52 60.36
CA THR A 10 20.64 28.31 59.45
C THR A 10 21.90 27.63 58.91
N LEU A 11 22.04 27.65 57.57
CA LEU A 11 23.19 28.02 56.71
C LEU A 11 22.70 27.79 55.24
N GLY A 12 22.55 28.72 54.31
CA GLY A 12 23.17 30.03 54.09
C GLY A 12 24.06 29.95 52.84
N PHE A 13 23.58 30.41 51.67
CA PHE A 13 24.25 31.29 50.68
C PHE A 13 23.59 31.22 49.27
N TRP A 14 23.04 32.37 48.85
CA TRP A 14 22.71 32.80 47.46
C TRP A 14 23.89 33.64 46.94
N PRO A 15 24.15 33.78 45.62
CA PRO A 15 23.43 34.75 44.77
C PRO A 15 23.18 34.22 43.32
N GLY A 16 22.20 34.67 42.54
CA GLY A 16 21.97 36.03 42.03
C GLY A 16 22.70 36.25 40.70
N GLN A 17 21.94 36.24 39.59
CA GLN A 17 22.06 37.05 38.34
C GLN A 17 21.69 36.28 37.07
N GLY A 18 20.93 36.95 36.22
CA GLY A 18 20.49 36.46 34.92
C GLY A 18 21.64 36.17 33.97
N LYS A 19 21.43 35.15 33.16
CA LYS A 19 22.04 34.96 31.84
C LYS A 19 21.09 34.08 31.04
N GLU A 20 20.71 34.57 29.87
CA GLU A 20 20.34 33.75 28.73
C GLU A 20 21.25 32.52 28.67
N ARG A 21 20.67 31.32 28.56
CA ARG A 21 21.30 30.16 27.92
C ARG A 21 20.31 29.01 27.75
N ALA A 22 19.87 28.91 26.49
CA ALA A 22 19.76 27.68 25.71
C ALA A 22 18.73 26.63 26.19
N GLY A 23 17.68 26.36 25.43
CA GLY A 23 17.84 25.94 24.05
C GLY A 23 18.59 24.61 23.97
N HIS A 24 18.12 23.59 24.69
CA HIS A 24 18.27 22.20 24.27
C HIS A 24 17.03 21.89 23.42
N ALA A 25 16.91 22.41 22.19
CA ALA A 25 17.61 21.86 21.04
C ALA A 25 17.77 20.35 21.18
N PHE A 26 16.79 19.63 20.63
CA PHE A 26 16.99 18.33 19.99
C PHE A 26 18.37 18.34 19.31
N LYS A 27 19.37 17.82 20.00
CA LYS A 27 20.50 17.16 19.36
C LYS A 27 20.27 15.70 19.65
N SER A 28 19.54 15.04 18.75
CA SER A 28 19.74 13.61 18.61
C SER A 28 21.24 13.41 18.31
N PRO A 29 21.93 12.48 18.99
CA PRO A 29 23.13 11.92 18.41
C PRO A 29 22.68 11.31 17.07
N GLY A 30 23.23 11.82 15.98
CA GLY A 30 22.86 11.39 14.63
C GLY A 30 23.19 9.92 14.43
N SER A 31 22.24 9.03 14.70
CA SER A 31 22.11 7.79 13.97
C SER A 31 21.28 8.13 12.73
N GLU A 32 21.93 8.44 11.61
CA GLU A 32 21.25 8.60 10.33
C GLU A 32 20.58 7.26 9.98
N ILE A 33 19.28 7.14 10.30
CA ILE A 33 18.47 6.02 9.84
C ILE A 33 18.23 6.25 8.34
N LYS A 34 18.86 5.42 7.52
CA LYS A 34 18.69 5.42 6.07
C LYS A 34 17.27 4.97 5.77
N THR A 35 16.44 5.89 5.31
CA THR A 35 15.03 5.61 5.00
C THR A 35 14.88 4.75 3.74
N TRP A 36 15.87 4.73 2.84
CA TRP A 36 15.91 3.82 1.69
C TRP A 36 17.31 3.71 1.05
N PRO A 37 18.07 2.60 1.25
CA PRO A 37 19.47 2.51 0.82
C PRO A 37 19.70 2.63 -0.70
N LEU A 38 18.72 2.32 -1.54
CA LEU A 38 18.85 2.38 -3.01
C LEU A 38 18.62 3.77 -3.60
N LEU A 39 17.86 4.64 -2.91
CA LEU A 39 17.63 6.03 -3.34
C LEU A 39 18.41 7.02 -2.48
N TRP A 40 18.96 6.58 -1.34
CA TRP A 40 19.83 7.40 -0.50
C TRP A 40 20.92 8.13 -1.30
N PRO A 41 21.65 7.48 -2.24
CA PRO A 41 22.66 8.18 -3.05
C PRO A 41 22.08 9.22 -4.02
N LEU A 42 20.81 9.12 -4.40
CA LEU A 42 20.13 10.07 -5.29
C LEU A 42 19.56 11.29 -4.54
N VAL A 43 19.33 11.15 -3.23
CA VAL A 43 18.76 12.21 -2.38
C VAL A 43 19.85 12.90 -1.54
N ASP A 44 20.97 12.24 -1.27
CA ASP A 44 22.14 12.83 -0.61
C ASP A 44 22.94 13.74 -1.57
N CYS A 45 22.34 14.88 -1.91
CA CYS A 45 22.93 15.93 -2.74
C CYS A 45 23.83 16.88 -1.92
N ARG A 46 24.42 16.45 -0.80
CA ARG A 46 25.38 17.27 -0.02
C ARG A 46 26.69 17.56 -0.76
N HIS A 47 26.90 17.06 -1.98
CA HIS A 47 28.09 17.32 -2.81
C HIS A 47 27.84 18.13 -4.09
N VAL A 48 26.62 18.55 -4.39
CA VAL A 48 26.34 19.33 -5.61
C VAL A 48 26.46 20.86 -5.40
N ASN A 49 26.52 21.33 -4.14
CA ASN A 49 26.54 22.76 -3.83
C ASN A 49 27.92 23.46 -3.87
N HIS A 50 29.00 22.78 -4.27
CA HIS A 50 30.34 23.40 -4.30
C HIS A 50 30.85 23.84 -5.68
N ALA A 51 30.09 23.67 -6.77
CA ALA A 51 30.57 23.98 -8.13
C ALA A 51 29.96 25.25 -8.78
N LEU A 52 29.17 26.05 -8.07
CA LEU A 52 28.52 27.23 -8.65
C LEU A 52 28.67 28.47 -7.78
N TYR A 53 29.90 28.88 -7.48
CA TYR A 53 30.20 30.25 -7.02
C TYR A 53 31.64 30.64 -7.39
N GLN A 54 31.83 31.20 -8.59
CA GLN A 54 32.91 32.14 -8.87
C GLN A 54 32.38 33.28 -9.77
N PRO A 55 32.53 34.55 -9.37
CA PRO A 55 32.11 35.69 -10.18
C PRO A 55 33.25 36.29 -11.05
N SER A 56 32.88 36.58 -12.31
CA SER A 56 33.36 37.63 -13.24
C SER A 56 34.84 37.79 -13.63
N HIS A 57 35.14 37.81 -14.94
CA HIS A 57 35.79 38.94 -15.66
C HIS A 57 35.90 38.73 -17.22
N ILE A 58 35.17 39.58 -17.97
CA ILE A 58 35.56 40.46 -19.12
C ILE A 58 36.41 39.96 -20.35
N SER A 59 35.79 40.15 -21.54
CA SER A 59 36.26 40.61 -22.89
C SER A 59 36.86 39.73 -24.00
N ASN A 60 36.23 39.89 -25.19
CA ASN A 60 36.72 40.14 -26.56
C ASN A 60 37.78 39.28 -27.29
N SER A 61 37.38 38.81 -28.49
CA SER A 61 38.05 38.80 -29.83
C SER A 61 37.62 37.54 -30.60
N ILE A 62 36.90 37.57 -31.72
CA ILE A 62 37.21 37.97 -33.11
C ILE A 62 38.38 37.21 -33.78
N ASN A 63 37.99 36.47 -34.83
CA ASN A 63 38.68 36.14 -36.09
C ASN A 63 39.41 34.79 -36.33
N THR A 64 38.91 34.14 -37.40
CA THR A 64 39.61 33.41 -38.50
C THR A 64 40.30 32.08 -38.13
N THR A 65 40.17 30.97 -38.87
CA THR A 65 40.45 30.81 -40.32
C THR A 65 39.93 29.44 -40.84
N PHE A 66 39.44 29.41 -42.09
CA PHE A 66 39.22 28.24 -42.99
C PHE A 66 40.59 27.59 -43.41
N PRO A 67 40.73 26.45 -44.17
CA PRO A 67 39.86 26.02 -45.28
C PRO A 67 39.66 24.51 -45.62
N LEU A 68 38.56 24.28 -46.36
CA LEU A 68 38.34 23.48 -47.58
C LEU A 68 38.94 22.06 -47.73
N ILE A 69 38.05 21.07 -47.89
CA ILE A 69 38.19 20.03 -48.93
C ILE A 69 36.86 19.91 -49.68
N SER A 70 36.95 20.07 -51.01
CA SER A 70 35.91 19.98 -52.02
C SER A 70 35.60 18.54 -52.42
N GLY A 71 34.33 18.23 -52.65
CA GLY A 71 33.89 17.01 -53.33
C GLY A 71 32.46 17.17 -53.84
N SER A 72 32.33 17.52 -55.11
CA SER A 72 31.06 17.63 -55.86
C SER A 72 30.51 16.25 -56.19
N LEU A 73 29.19 16.04 -56.08
CA LEU A 73 28.37 15.28 -57.04
C LEU A 73 26.87 15.53 -56.80
N ASN A 74 26.18 15.84 -57.90
CA ASN A 74 24.76 16.16 -58.06
C ASN A 74 23.81 15.04 -57.60
N GLY A 75 22.62 15.40 -57.09
CA GLY A 75 21.47 14.48 -57.07
C GLY A 75 20.28 14.88 -56.18
N GLN A 76 19.27 15.51 -56.78
CA GLN A 76 17.84 15.51 -56.40
C GLN A 76 17.41 15.93 -54.97
N ARG A 77 16.79 17.12 -54.91
CA ARG A 77 15.97 17.61 -53.78
C ARG A 77 14.74 16.72 -53.56
N ARG A 78 14.67 16.05 -52.40
CA ARG A 78 13.40 15.73 -51.72
C ARG A 78 13.35 16.53 -50.42
N ARG A 79 12.35 17.38 -50.24
CA ARG A 79 12.09 18.10 -48.98
C ARG A 79 11.74 17.05 -47.91
N ALA A 80 12.63 16.81 -46.97
CA ALA A 80 12.32 16.08 -45.74
C ALA A 80 11.65 17.06 -44.77
N SER A 81 10.45 16.71 -44.31
CA SER A 81 9.79 17.37 -43.17
C SER A 81 10.70 17.31 -41.94
N PRO A 82 10.74 18.34 -41.08
CA PRO A 82 11.49 18.26 -39.85
C PRO A 82 10.96 17.12 -38.96
N PRO A 83 11.83 16.40 -38.22
CA PRO A 83 11.38 15.39 -37.30
C PRO A 83 10.45 16.02 -36.25
N PRO A 84 9.37 15.33 -35.82
CA PRO A 84 8.48 15.86 -34.81
C PRO A 84 9.25 16.09 -33.50
N PRO A 85 8.86 17.09 -32.70
CA PRO A 85 9.54 17.42 -31.45
C PRO A 85 9.60 16.20 -30.51
N LEU A 86 10.64 16.14 -29.68
CA LEU A 86 10.91 15.02 -28.75
C LEU A 86 9.70 14.64 -27.88
N SER A 87 8.82 15.60 -27.56
CA SER A 87 7.56 15.35 -26.83
C SER A 87 6.57 14.48 -27.62
N THR A 88 6.46 14.67 -28.93
CA THR A 88 5.58 13.89 -29.81
C THR A 88 6.14 12.49 -30.05
N GLN A 89 7.47 12.34 -30.12
CA GLN A 89 8.11 11.03 -30.25
C GLN A 89 7.97 10.20 -28.97
N PHE A 90 8.10 10.83 -27.79
CA PHE A 90 7.89 10.18 -26.50
C PHE A 90 6.43 9.77 -26.29
N LEU A 91 5.48 10.65 -26.63
CA LEU A 91 4.05 10.31 -26.62
C LEU A 91 3.72 9.18 -27.61
N ASN A 92 4.29 9.18 -28.81
CA ASN A 92 4.08 8.10 -29.78
C ASN A 92 4.68 6.77 -29.31
N LEU A 93 5.82 6.77 -28.61
CA LEU A 93 6.40 5.59 -27.96
C LEU A 93 5.50 5.05 -26.84
N ILE A 94 4.90 5.95 -26.04
CA ILE A 94 3.92 5.58 -25.02
C ILE A 94 2.66 5.00 -25.69
N PHE A 95 2.09 5.66 -26.71
CA PHE A 95 0.89 5.18 -27.40
C PHE A 95 1.13 3.88 -28.18
N THR A 96 2.33 3.66 -28.74
CA THR A 96 2.67 2.38 -29.38
C THR A 96 2.95 1.28 -28.37
N SER A 97 3.51 1.59 -27.20
CA SER A 97 3.67 0.63 -26.09
C SER A 97 2.33 0.25 -25.47
N ILE A 98 1.44 1.23 -25.24
CA ILE A 98 0.05 1.03 -24.80
C ILE A 98 -0.75 0.28 -25.88
N GLY A 99 -0.55 0.61 -27.16
CA GLY A 99 -1.17 -0.06 -28.30
C GLY A 99 -0.75 -1.53 -28.44
N ARG A 100 0.55 -1.83 -28.27
CA ARG A 100 1.07 -3.21 -28.18
C ARG A 100 0.51 -3.93 -26.96
N SER A 101 0.46 -3.28 -25.81
CA SER A 101 -0.15 -3.82 -24.59
C SER A 101 -1.65 -4.09 -24.78
N GLY A 102 -2.34 -3.25 -25.54
CA GLY A 102 -3.75 -3.42 -25.91
C GLY A 102 -4.01 -4.55 -26.90
N LEU A 103 -3.12 -4.74 -27.88
CA LEU A 103 -3.14 -5.88 -28.80
C LEU A 103 -2.84 -7.19 -28.08
N ILE A 104 -1.85 -7.19 -27.18
CA ILE A 104 -1.55 -8.32 -26.29
C ILE A 104 -2.73 -8.59 -25.35
N ALA A 105 -3.38 -7.56 -24.81
CA ALA A 105 -4.58 -7.70 -23.97
C ALA A 105 -5.77 -8.28 -24.75
N ARG A 106 -5.98 -7.89 -26.02
CA ARG A 106 -7.03 -8.46 -26.89
C ARG A 106 -6.73 -9.91 -27.29
N SER A 107 -5.46 -10.23 -27.56
CA SER A 107 -5.00 -11.60 -27.78
C SER A 107 -5.16 -12.46 -26.53
N MET A 108 -4.81 -11.93 -25.35
CA MET A 108 -5.06 -12.56 -24.05
C MET A 108 -6.55 -12.73 -23.77
N ASP A 109 -7.41 -11.75 -24.11
CA ASP A 109 -8.87 -11.88 -23.91
C ASP A 109 -9.45 -13.04 -24.73
N HIS A 110 -8.98 -13.21 -25.98
CA HIS A 110 -9.35 -14.36 -26.81
C HIS A 110 -8.84 -15.69 -26.26
N GLU A 111 -7.60 -15.72 -25.73
CA GLU A 111 -7.01 -16.91 -25.15
C GLU A 111 -7.63 -17.27 -23.78
N ILE A 112 -8.00 -16.26 -22.99
CA ILE A 112 -8.76 -16.39 -21.74
C ILE A 112 -10.16 -16.92 -22.03
N GLN A 113 -10.89 -16.37 -23.02
CA GLN A 113 -12.17 -16.94 -23.44
C GLN A 113 -12.03 -18.37 -23.96
N ALA A 114 -11.01 -18.68 -24.75
CA ALA A 114 -10.77 -20.03 -25.25
C ALA A 114 -10.41 -21.03 -24.14
N THR A 115 -9.67 -20.58 -23.11
CA THR A 115 -9.30 -21.42 -21.96
C THR A 115 -10.44 -21.57 -20.94
N LEU A 116 -11.35 -20.58 -20.86
CA LEU A 116 -12.51 -20.60 -19.97
C LEU A 116 -13.74 -21.31 -20.56
N LEU A 117 -13.85 -21.38 -21.88
CA LEU A 117 -14.93 -22.08 -22.59
C LEU A 117 -14.65 -23.58 -22.80
N ARG A 118 -13.49 -24.09 -22.38
CA ARG A 118 -13.23 -25.52 -22.33
C ARG A 118 -14.00 -26.10 -21.13
N ARG A 119 -15.29 -26.37 -21.37
CA ARG A 119 -16.12 -27.25 -20.55
C ARG A 119 -15.51 -28.66 -20.60
N ASP A 120 -15.24 -29.18 -19.41
CA ASP A 120 -14.90 -30.56 -19.09
C ASP A 120 -13.54 -31.08 -19.63
N ASP A 121 -12.94 -32.02 -18.89
CA ASP A 121 -11.66 -32.72 -19.12
C ASP A 121 -10.39 -32.24 -18.37
N VAL A 122 -10.50 -31.74 -17.12
CA VAL A 122 -9.32 -31.66 -16.22
C VAL A 122 -9.60 -32.33 -14.87
N GLU A 123 -10.10 -33.57 -14.89
CA GLU A 123 -10.01 -34.46 -13.73
C GLU A 123 -8.93 -35.56 -13.89
N GLU A 124 -8.22 -35.66 -15.03
CA GLU A 124 -7.23 -36.73 -15.31
C GLU A 124 -5.77 -36.24 -15.54
N GLY A 125 -5.39 -35.09 -15.01
CA GLY A 125 -3.99 -34.63 -15.02
C GLY A 125 -3.20 -35.11 -13.80
N ASP A 126 -1.90 -35.44 -13.99
CA ASP A 126 -0.95 -35.63 -12.88
C ASP A 126 -1.06 -34.47 -11.87
N LEU A 127 -1.02 -34.78 -10.57
CA LEU A 127 -1.17 -33.80 -9.48
C LEU A 127 -0.19 -32.62 -9.66
N LYS A 128 1.02 -32.90 -10.14
CA LYS A 128 2.02 -31.88 -10.45
C LYS A 128 1.54 -30.91 -11.53
N GLY A 129 0.90 -31.40 -12.58
CA GLY A 129 0.33 -30.58 -13.66
C GLY A 129 -0.77 -29.66 -13.12
N ARG A 130 -1.68 -30.21 -12.31
CA ARG A 130 -2.77 -29.44 -11.69
C ARG A 130 -2.25 -28.34 -10.75
N ILE A 131 -1.24 -28.65 -9.93
CA ILE A 131 -0.60 -27.65 -9.04
C ILE A 131 0.07 -26.56 -9.88
N TRP A 132 0.76 -26.94 -10.95
CA TRP A 132 1.43 -25.98 -11.84
C TRP A 132 0.44 -25.04 -12.54
N ASP A 133 -0.67 -25.56 -13.05
CA ASP A 133 -1.69 -24.76 -13.72
C ASP A 133 -2.37 -23.78 -12.75
N GLU A 134 -2.69 -24.23 -11.54
CA GLU A 134 -3.27 -23.35 -10.53
C GLU A 134 -2.26 -22.31 -10.04
N SER A 135 -1.00 -22.71 -9.81
CA SER A 135 0.10 -21.79 -9.47
C SER A 135 0.29 -20.71 -10.53
N ARG A 136 0.23 -21.07 -11.83
CA ARG A 136 0.32 -20.10 -12.93
C ARG A 136 -0.83 -19.07 -12.87
N LYS A 137 -2.06 -19.50 -12.56
CA LYS A 137 -3.21 -18.59 -12.40
C LYS A 137 -3.03 -17.68 -11.19
N ILE A 138 -2.55 -18.23 -10.07
CA ILE A 138 -2.25 -17.46 -8.85
C ILE A 138 -1.21 -16.38 -9.15
N TRP A 139 -0.07 -16.73 -9.73
CA TRP A 139 1.02 -15.80 -10.03
C TRP A 139 0.64 -14.74 -11.07
N ARG A 140 -0.28 -15.03 -11.99
CA ARG A 140 -0.85 -14.05 -12.93
C ARG A 140 -1.61 -12.93 -12.20
N VAL A 141 -2.07 -13.16 -10.97
CA VAL A 141 -2.72 -12.15 -10.12
C VAL A 141 -1.77 -11.61 -9.06
N ALA A 142 -1.07 -12.50 -8.36
CA ALA A 142 -0.19 -12.16 -7.25
C ALA A 142 0.96 -11.25 -7.68
N LEU A 143 1.74 -11.62 -8.72
CA LEU A 143 2.93 -10.85 -9.09
C LEU A 143 2.62 -9.39 -9.43
N PRO A 144 1.65 -9.08 -10.31
CA PRO A 144 1.33 -7.68 -10.60
C PRO A 144 0.75 -6.94 -9.39
N GLY A 145 -0.01 -7.63 -8.54
CA GLY A 145 -0.50 -7.10 -7.27
C GLY A 145 0.66 -6.72 -6.34
N VAL A 146 1.64 -7.60 -6.16
CA VAL A 146 2.87 -7.35 -5.37
C VAL A 146 3.61 -6.13 -5.91
N ILE A 147 3.86 -6.09 -7.23
CA ILE A 147 4.53 -4.94 -7.87
C ILE A 147 3.79 -3.64 -7.57
N SER A 148 2.47 -3.63 -7.70
CA SER A 148 1.66 -2.44 -7.42
C SER A 148 1.77 -1.99 -5.97
N ARG A 149 1.67 -2.92 -5.00
CA ARG A 149 1.79 -2.59 -3.56
C ARG A 149 3.18 -2.08 -3.20
N VAL A 150 4.23 -2.69 -3.74
CA VAL A 150 5.63 -2.28 -3.57
C VAL A 150 5.86 -0.87 -4.14
N CYS A 151 5.38 -0.57 -5.35
CA CYS A 151 5.48 0.76 -5.96
C CYS A 151 4.71 1.83 -5.18
N ALA A 152 3.50 1.50 -4.71
CA ALA A 152 2.69 2.40 -3.91
C ALA A 152 3.37 2.75 -2.58
N PHE A 153 3.88 1.74 -1.85
CA PHE A 153 4.62 1.97 -0.62
C PHE A 153 5.93 2.73 -0.88
N GLY A 154 6.65 2.39 -1.95
CA GLY A 154 7.84 3.11 -2.38
C GLY A 154 7.60 4.60 -2.61
N THR A 155 6.45 4.98 -3.18
CA THR A 155 6.08 6.39 -3.40
C THR A 155 5.97 7.16 -2.07
N ILE A 156 5.36 6.53 -1.04
CA ILE A 156 5.27 7.12 0.30
C ILE A 156 6.65 7.31 0.91
N VAL A 157 7.53 6.29 0.82
CA VAL A 157 8.90 6.36 1.33
C VAL A 157 9.72 7.44 0.63
N VAL A 158 9.59 7.57 -0.69
CA VAL A 158 10.26 8.64 -1.45
C VAL A 158 9.81 10.01 -0.96
N THR A 159 8.50 10.24 -0.89
CA THR A 159 7.96 11.53 -0.40
C THR A 159 8.46 11.85 1.00
N GLN A 160 8.44 10.87 1.91
CA GLN A 160 8.95 11.02 3.27
C GLN A 160 10.44 11.40 3.29
N SER A 161 11.26 10.79 2.43
CA SER A 161 12.69 11.11 2.33
C SER A 161 12.93 12.55 1.90
N PHE A 162 12.21 13.04 0.89
CA PHE A 162 12.32 14.45 0.47
C PHE A 162 11.92 15.42 1.59
N ILE A 163 10.83 15.13 2.31
CA ILE A 163 10.39 15.96 3.45
C ILE A 163 11.43 15.96 4.57
N GLY A 164 12.03 14.79 4.87
CA GLY A 164 13.10 14.66 5.86
C GLY A 164 14.33 15.51 5.57
N HIS A 165 14.68 15.71 4.30
CA HIS A 165 15.81 16.58 3.93
C HIS A 165 15.47 18.08 4.01
N ILE A 166 14.18 18.43 4.09
CA ILE A 166 13.74 19.82 4.21
C ILE A 166 13.69 20.24 5.67
N SER A 167 13.06 19.42 6.53
CA SER A 167 12.77 19.79 7.92
C SER A 167 12.39 18.58 8.77
N ASP A 168 13.07 18.42 9.91
CA ASP A 168 12.77 17.36 10.89
C ASP A 168 11.35 17.51 11.48
N VAL A 169 10.89 18.75 11.67
CA VAL A 169 9.55 19.04 12.20
C VAL A 169 8.48 18.63 11.18
N ASP A 170 8.71 18.89 9.90
CA ASP A 170 7.78 18.51 8.84
C ASP A 170 7.79 17.00 8.57
N LEU A 171 8.94 16.35 8.74
CA LEU A 171 9.03 14.89 8.71
C LEU A 171 8.20 14.26 9.83
N ALA A 172 8.30 14.78 11.05
CA ALA A 172 7.48 14.34 12.18
C ALA A 172 5.99 14.58 11.90
N GLY A 173 5.63 15.77 11.43
CA GLY A 173 4.26 16.11 11.03
C GLY A 173 3.71 15.18 9.94
N TYR A 174 4.50 14.89 8.91
CA TYR A 174 4.15 13.96 7.83
C TYR A 174 3.93 12.53 8.34
N ALA A 175 4.88 12.01 9.14
CA ALA A 175 4.80 10.66 9.69
C ALA A 175 3.56 10.49 10.58
N LEU A 176 3.23 11.53 11.34
CA LEU A 176 2.07 11.54 12.21
C LEU A 176 0.75 11.57 11.42
N VAL A 177 0.64 12.40 10.37
CA VAL A 177 -0.50 12.40 9.44
C VAL A 177 -0.64 11.07 8.71
N GLN A 178 0.47 10.50 8.23
CA GLN A 178 0.46 9.18 7.59
C GLN A 178 -0.08 8.11 8.53
N THR A 179 0.42 8.06 9.76
CA THR A 179 0.12 7.01 10.72
C THR A 179 -1.30 7.11 11.27
N LEU A 180 -1.74 8.32 11.65
CA LEU A 180 -3.02 8.53 12.33
C LEU A 180 -4.18 8.84 11.38
N SER A 181 -3.94 9.53 10.28
CA SER A 181 -5.00 9.97 9.36
C SER A 181 -5.05 9.12 8.09
N VAL A 182 -3.94 9.06 7.32
CA VAL A 182 -3.93 8.40 6.01
C VAL A 182 -4.13 6.89 6.14
N ARG A 183 -3.40 6.22 7.04
CA ARG A 183 -3.56 4.78 7.28
C ARG A 183 -4.95 4.43 7.81
N PHE A 184 -5.53 5.28 8.64
CA PHE A 184 -6.89 5.11 9.15
C PHE A 184 -7.91 5.11 8.00
N VAL A 185 -7.87 6.14 7.15
CA VAL A 185 -8.77 6.27 6.00
C VAL A 185 -8.51 5.20 4.95
N ASN A 186 -7.25 4.89 4.65
CA ASN A 186 -6.88 3.83 3.73
C ASN A 186 -7.38 2.47 4.21
N GLY A 187 -7.32 2.18 5.51
CA GLY A 187 -7.86 0.94 6.07
C GLY A 187 -9.36 0.77 5.82
N ILE A 188 -10.13 1.82 6.08
CA ILE A 188 -11.58 1.83 5.83
C ILE A 188 -11.87 1.65 4.33
N LEU A 189 -11.23 2.46 3.48
CA LEU A 189 -11.45 2.39 2.03
C LEU A 189 -11.00 1.06 1.44
N LEU A 190 -9.81 0.56 1.76
CA LEU A 190 -9.33 -0.74 1.30
C LEU A 190 -10.30 -1.88 1.67
N GLY A 191 -10.78 -1.88 2.91
CA GLY A 191 -11.79 -2.84 3.33
C GLY A 191 -13.08 -2.70 2.53
N MET A 192 -13.67 -1.51 2.43
CA MET A 192 -14.91 -1.31 1.66
C MET A 192 -14.75 -1.66 0.17
N SER A 193 -13.63 -1.27 -0.44
CA SER A 193 -13.30 -1.58 -1.83
C SER A 193 -13.18 -3.09 -2.05
N SER A 194 -12.67 -3.88 -1.10
CA SER A 194 -12.52 -5.35 -1.25
C SER A 194 -13.85 -6.10 -1.45
N ALA A 195 -14.98 -5.51 -1.05
CA ALA A 195 -16.30 -6.02 -1.42
C ALA A 195 -16.52 -6.03 -2.94
N THR A 196 -15.94 -5.06 -3.65
CA THR A 196 -15.90 -5.00 -5.12
C THR A 196 -15.17 -6.21 -5.68
N GLU A 197 -14.06 -6.60 -5.08
CA GLU A 197 -13.26 -7.77 -5.50
C GLU A 197 -14.08 -9.07 -5.37
N THR A 198 -14.82 -9.21 -4.27
CA THR A 198 -15.74 -10.34 -4.07
C THR A 198 -16.84 -10.38 -5.14
N LEU A 199 -17.55 -9.26 -5.33
CA LEU A 199 -18.70 -9.18 -6.24
C LEU A 199 -18.28 -9.30 -7.71
N CYS A 200 -17.22 -8.60 -8.11
CA CYS A 200 -16.66 -8.68 -9.45
C CYS A 200 -16.06 -10.06 -9.72
N GLY A 201 -15.35 -10.67 -8.77
CA GLY A 201 -14.78 -12.00 -8.94
C GLY A 201 -15.85 -13.07 -9.09
N GLN A 202 -16.86 -13.08 -8.22
CA GLN A 202 -17.99 -14.01 -8.34
C GLN A 202 -18.76 -13.82 -9.65
N ALA A 203 -19.00 -12.56 -10.07
CA ALA A 203 -19.67 -12.29 -11.35
C ALA A 203 -18.84 -12.69 -12.56
N PHE A 204 -17.52 -12.50 -12.50
CA PHE A 204 -16.60 -12.95 -13.54
C PHE A 204 -16.60 -14.48 -13.63
N GLY A 205 -16.52 -15.18 -12.49
CA GLY A 205 -16.65 -16.64 -12.41
C GLY A 205 -17.95 -17.17 -13.03
N ALA A 206 -19.07 -16.49 -12.78
CA ALA A 206 -20.39 -16.85 -13.28
C ALA A 206 -20.65 -16.41 -14.74
N GLY A 207 -19.68 -15.80 -15.43
CA GLY A 207 -19.86 -15.27 -16.78
C GLY A 207 -20.75 -14.03 -16.89
N GLN A 208 -21.15 -13.43 -15.76
CA GLN A 208 -21.99 -12.23 -15.69
C GLN A 208 -21.14 -10.94 -15.81
N HIS A 209 -20.31 -10.85 -16.85
CA HIS A 209 -19.29 -9.81 -16.95
C HIS A 209 -19.86 -8.39 -16.87
N HIS A 210 -21.03 -8.13 -17.46
CA HIS A 210 -21.65 -6.80 -17.48
C HIS A 210 -21.98 -6.28 -16.07
N MET A 211 -22.21 -7.16 -15.10
CA MET A 211 -22.47 -6.78 -13.71
C MET A 211 -21.24 -6.15 -13.05
N MET A 212 -20.03 -6.49 -13.49
CA MET A 212 -18.79 -5.98 -12.90
C MET A 212 -18.70 -4.45 -12.98
N GLY A 213 -19.05 -3.86 -14.13
CA GLY A 213 -19.07 -2.39 -14.29
C GLY A 213 -20.12 -1.71 -13.39
N ILE A 214 -21.23 -2.39 -13.11
CA ILE A 214 -22.26 -1.90 -12.19
C ILE A 214 -21.74 -1.94 -10.75
N TYR A 215 -21.08 -3.03 -10.34
CA TYR A 215 -20.46 -3.13 -9.01
C TYR A 215 -19.35 -2.10 -8.81
N LEU A 216 -18.52 -1.87 -9.82
CA LEU A 216 -17.49 -0.82 -9.78
C LEU A 216 -18.11 0.56 -9.52
N GLN A 217 -19.17 0.92 -10.26
CA GLN A 217 -19.86 2.20 -10.05
C GLN A 217 -20.52 2.30 -8.67
N ARG A 218 -21.11 1.21 -8.16
CA ARG A 218 -21.65 1.16 -6.79
C ARG A 218 -20.56 1.41 -5.76
N SER A 219 -19.40 0.80 -5.97
CA SER A 219 -18.24 0.95 -5.09
C SER A 219 -17.75 2.40 -5.06
N TRP A 220 -17.64 3.06 -6.23
CA TRP A 220 -17.30 4.48 -6.29
C TRP A 220 -18.26 5.36 -5.49
N ILE A 221 -19.57 5.11 -5.57
CA ILE A 221 -20.56 5.88 -4.80
C ILE A 221 -20.35 5.68 -3.29
N ILE A 222 -20.21 4.42 -2.86
CA ILE A 222 -20.05 4.07 -1.44
C ILE A 222 -18.74 4.64 -0.89
N ASP A 223 -17.64 4.47 -1.61
CA ASP A 223 -16.31 4.90 -1.18
C ASP A 223 -16.16 6.43 -1.22
N LEU A 224 -16.75 7.12 -2.21
CA LEU A 224 -16.76 8.59 -2.25
C LEU A 224 -17.53 9.17 -1.05
N ILE A 225 -18.75 8.69 -0.78
CA ILE A 225 -19.56 9.14 0.35
C ILE A 225 -18.80 8.89 1.65
N SER A 226 -18.26 7.68 1.81
CA SER A 226 -17.53 7.29 3.03
C SER A 226 -16.28 8.15 3.22
N LEU A 227 -15.49 8.39 2.17
CA LEU A 227 -14.33 9.27 2.24
C LEU A 227 -14.74 10.71 2.58
N THR A 228 -15.81 11.23 1.97
CA THR A 228 -16.32 12.59 2.29
C THR A 228 -16.66 12.72 3.77
N VAL A 229 -17.27 11.71 4.39
CA VAL A 229 -17.54 11.66 5.83
C VAL A 229 -16.25 11.64 6.68
N LEU A 230 -15.16 11.08 6.15
CA LEU A 230 -13.87 10.98 6.83
C LEU A 230 -12.95 12.20 6.64
N ILE A 231 -13.22 13.09 5.68
CA ILE A 231 -12.43 14.31 5.43
C ILE A 231 -12.21 15.20 6.66
N PRO A 232 -13.16 15.37 7.61
CA PRO A 232 -12.93 16.15 8.82
C PRO A 232 -11.68 15.74 9.62
N ILE A 233 -11.25 14.47 9.55
CA ILE A 233 -10.01 13.99 10.17
C ILE A 233 -8.79 14.79 9.65
N PHE A 234 -8.79 15.14 8.37
CA PHE A 234 -7.69 15.92 7.78
C PHE A 234 -7.80 17.41 8.10
N ILE A 235 -9.01 17.96 8.13
CA ILE A 235 -9.27 19.39 8.40
C ILE A 235 -8.92 19.73 9.85
N PHE A 236 -9.29 18.87 10.80
CA PHE A 236 -9.08 19.07 12.24
C PHE A 236 -7.81 18.39 12.77
N ALA A 237 -6.85 18.10 11.89
CA ALA A 237 -5.63 17.36 12.24
C ALA A 237 -4.86 18.01 13.41
N ALA A 238 -4.70 19.33 13.43
CA ALA A 238 -3.98 20.02 14.52
C ALA A 238 -4.64 19.78 15.89
N GLN A 239 -5.98 19.88 15.93
CA GLN A 239 -6.76 19.70 17.15
C GLN A 239 -6.68 18.25 17.63
N ILE A 240 -6.77 17.29 16.70
CA ILE A 240 -6.62 15.86 17.00
C ILE A 240 -5.22 15.59 17.57
N PHE A 241 -4.17 16.12 16.94
CA PHE A 241 -2.79 15.88 17.37
C PHE A 241 -2.50 16.54 18.72
N LYS A 242 -2.96 17.78 18.94
CA LYS A 242 -2.88 18.45 20.25
C LYS A 242 -3.63 17.68 21.33
N LEU A 243 -4.79 17.09 21.02
CA LEU A 243 -5.56 16.26 21.95
C LEU A 243 -4.78 14.99 22.36
N LEU A 244 -4.01 14.42 21.43
CA LEU A 244 -3.14 13.27 21.67
C LEU A 244 -1.85 13.62 22.43
N GLY A 245 -1.64 14.90 22.77
CA GLY A 245 -0.48 15.38 23.54
C GLY A 245 0.71 15.82 22.71
N GLU A 246 0.56 15.99 21.38
CA GLU A 246 1.64 16.41 20.51
C GLU A 246 2.03 17.88 20.70
N ASN A 247 3.32 18.16 20.52
CA ASN A 247 3.87 19.51 20.58
C ASN A 247 3.24 20.43 19.52
N GLU A 248 3.07 21.71 19.87
CA GLU A 248 2.38 22.66 19.01
C GLU A 248 3.02 22.85 17.62
N SER A 249 4.37 22.82 17.54
CA SER A 249 5.09 22.92 16.27
C SER A 249 4.79 21.75 15.33
N VAL A 250 4.85 20.52 15.84
CA VAL A 250 4.57 19.29 15.08
C VAL A 250 3.09 19.22 14.70
N ALA A 251 2.18 19.54 15.62
CA ALA A 251 0.75 19.56 15.34
C ALA A 251 0.38 20.59 14.26
N ASN A 252 1.02 21.76 14.26
CA ASN A 252 0.80 22.79 13.24
C ASN A 252 1.37 22.41 11.87
N SER A 253 2.56 21.79 11.83
CA SER A 253 3.10 21.22 10.60
C SER A 253 2.22 20.10 10.06
N GLY A 254 1.81 19.16 10.93
CA GLY A 254 0.89 18.09 10.62
C GLY A 254 -0.43 18.61 10.03
N ARG A 255 -0.99 19.72 10.55
CA ARG A 255 -2.16 20.38 9.92
C ARG A 255 -1.87 20.84 8.50
N HIS A 256 -0.75 21.53 8.27
CA HIS A 256 -0.40 22.01 6.94
C HIS A 256 -0.29 20.86 5.93
N ILE A 257 0.41 19.80 6.31
CA ILE A 257 0.62 18.60 5.47
C ILE A 257 -0.69 17.82 5.28
N SER A 258 -1.52 17.73 6.31
CA SER A 258 -2.80 17.01 6.28
C SER A 258 -3.75 17.55 5.21
N LEU A 259 -3.78 18.86 4.98
CA LEU A 259 -4.62 19.45 3.93
C LEU A 259 -4.16 19.04 2.52
N TRP A 260 -2.86 18.86 2.31
CA TRP A 260 -2.33 18.35 1.04
C TRP A 260 -2.67 16.88 0.79
N PHE A 261 -2.95 16.10 1.84
CA PHE A 261 -3.38 14.72 1.68
C PHE A 261 -4.81 14.58 1.18
N ILE A 262 -5.66 15.61 1.31
CA ILE A 262 -7.05 15.57 0.85
C ILE A 262 -7.16 15.16 -0.64
N PRO A 263 -6.53 15.86 -1.60
CA PRO A 263 -6.59 15.44 -3.01
C PRO A 263 -5.93 14.07 -3.25
N PHE A 264 -4.93 13.69 -2.46
CA PHE A 264 -4.27 12.39 -2.57
C PHE A 264 -5.17 11.24 -2.11
N VAL A 265 -5.92 11.37 -1.01
CA VAL A 265 -6.77 10.27 -0.53
C VAL A 265 -7.99 10.02 -1.42
N TYR A 266 -8.47 11.02 -2.16
CA TYR A 266 -9.52 10.80 -3.18
C TYR A 266 -9.06 9.88 -4.32
N ASN A 267 -7.76 9.81 -4.60
CA ASN A 267 -7.24 8.83 -5.54
C ASN A 267 -7.43 7.38 -5.07
N PHE A 268 -7.48 7.11 -3.76
CA PHE A 268 -7.71 5.75 -3.24
C PHE A 268 -9.05 5.18 -3.65
N VAL A 269 -10.10 6.01 -3.69
CA VAL A 269 -11.45 5.57 -4.11
C VAL A 269 -11.40 4.95 -5.49
N PHE A 270 -10.74 5.60 -6.44
CA PHE A 270 -10.67 5.12 -7.81
C PHE A 270 -9.64 4.01 -7.98
N SER A 271 -8.41 4.21 -7.48
CA SER A 271 -7.33 3.25 -7.66
C SER A 271 -7.63 1.89 -7.03
N LEU A 272 -8.13 1.84 -5.79
CA LEU A 272 -8.41 0.56 -5.13
C LEU A 272 -9.53 -0.21 -5.85
N THR A 273 -10.64 0.47 -6.16
CA THR A 273 -11.81 -0.17 -6.78
C THR A 273 -11.57 -0.58 -8.23
N ILE A 274 -10.88 0.25 -9.02
CA ILE A 274 -10.52 -0.10 -10.41
C ILE A 274 -9.53 -1.26 -10.42
N GLN A 275 -8.52 -1.26 -9.54
CA GLN A 275 -7.58 -2.37 -9.46
C GLN A 275 -8.28 -3.67 -9.12
N MET A 276 -9.17 -3.69 -8.14
CA MET A 276 -9.96 -4.88 -7.78
C MET A 276 -10.87 -5.34 -8.93
N TYR A 277 -11.47 -4.40 -9.67
CA TYR A 277 -12.24 -4.70 -10.88
C TYR A 277 -11.38 -5.33 -11.98
N LEU A 278 -10.20 -4.79 -12.25
CA LEU A 278 -9.25 -5.34 -13.22
C LEU A 278 -8.67 -6.69 -12.75
N GLN A 279 -8.47 -6.85 -11.44
CA GLN A 279 -7.94 -8.05 -10.82
C GLN A 279 -8.89 -9.24 -10.94
N ALA A 280 -10.18 -9.02 -10.66
CA ALA A 280 -11.22 -10.04 -10.80
C ALA A 280 -11.23 -10.72 -12.18
N GLN A 281 -11.00 -9.96 -13.26
CA GLN A 281 -10.94 -10.44 -14.64
C GLN A 281 -9.53 -10.79 -15.15
N SER A 282 -8.54 -10.91 -14.26
CA SER A 282 -7.15 -11.27 -14.60
C SER A 282 -6.40 -10.27 -15.51
N LYS A 283 -6.82 -8.99 -15.56
CA LYS A 283 -6.14 -7.91 -16.32
C LYS A 283 -5.06 -7.20 -15.49
N ASN A 284 -4.32 -7.97 -14.69
CA ASN A 284 -3.43 -7.50 -13.64
C ASN A 284 -2.18 -6.77 -14.13
N MET A 285 -1.65 -7.17 -15.30
CA MET A 285 -0.40 -6.59 -15.83
C MET A 285 -0.51 -5.08 -16.09
N VAL A 286 -1.71 -4.60 -16.43
CA VAL A 286 -1.96 -3.17 -16.64
C VAL A 286 -1.74 -2.40 -15.34
N ILE A 287 -2.22 -2.93 -14.22
CA ILE A 287 -2.04 -2.34 -12.89
C ILE A 287 -0.55 -2.24 -12.56
N ALA A 288 0.21 -3.31 -12.79
CA ALA A 288 1.66 -3.30 -12.54
C ALA A 288 2.38 -2.25 -13.38
N TRP A 289 2.11 -2.18 -14.69
CA TRP A 289 2.76 -1.20 -15.56
C TRP A 289 2.41 0.24 -15.19
N LEU A 290 1.14 0.52 -14.87
CA LEU A 290 0.72 1.84 -14.40
C LEU A 290 1.37 2.19 -13.05
N SER A 291 1.51 1.22 -12.14
CA SER A 291 2.17 1.42 -10.84
C SER A 291 3.68 1.68 -10.99
N ILE A 292 4.36 0.92 -11.86
CA ILE A 292 5.78 1.13 -12.17
C ILE A 292 5.97 2.52 -12.80
N PHE A 293 5.11 2.89 -13.75
CA PHE A 293 5.17 4.21 -14.38
C PHE A 293 4.93 5.33 -13.37
N GLN A 294 3.92 5.18 -12.50
CA GLN A 294 3.62 6.14 -11.44
C GLN A 294 4.80 6.32 -10.47
N PHE A 295 5.41 5.22 -10.01
CA PHE A 295 6.59 5.29 -9.16
C PHE A 295 7.78 5.93 -9.90
N GLY A 296 7.99 5.54 -11.15
CA GLY A 296 9.05 6.06 -12.01
C GLY A 296 8.94 7.57 -12.28
N ILE A 297 7.73 8.10 -12.47
CA ILE A 297 7.51 9.54 -12.68
C ILE A 297 7.49 10.33 -11.35
N HIS A 298 7.17 9.67 -10.23
CA HIS A 298 7.15 10.33 -8.92
C HIS A 298 8.52 10.88 -8.50
N ILE A 299 9.61 10.14 -8.75
CA ILE A 299 10.98 10.57 -8.43
C ILE A 299 11.38 11.87 -9.16
N PRO A 300 11.32 11.96 -10.51
CA PRO A 300 11.67 13.19 -11.21
C PRO A 300 10.72 14.35 -10.90
N LEU A 301 9.43 14.11 -10.66
CA LEU A 301 8.51 15.15 -10.19
C LEU A 301 8.93 15.70 -8.82
N SER A 302 9.33 14.82 -7.90
CA SER A 302 9.80 15.23 -6.57
C SER A 302 11.08 16.07 -6.68
N LEU A 303 12.05 15.65 -7.49
CA LEU A 303 13.27 16.45 -7.77
C LEU A 303 12.94 17.82 -8.37
N LEU A 304 12.01 17.86 -9.32
CA LEU A 304 11.59 19.10 -9.99
C LEU A 304 10.92 20.05 -9.00
N PHE A 305 9.86 19.61 -8.31
CA PHE A 305 9.07 20.49 -7.46
C PHE A 305 9.81 20.89 -6.18
N VAL A 306 10.57 19.97 -5.57
CA VAL A 306 11.30 20.26 -4.33
C VAL A 306 12.54 21.09 -4.60
N TYR A 307 13.42 20.67 -5.50
CA TYR A 307 14.75 21.29 -5.65
C TYR A 307 14.86 22.29 -6.80
N LYS A 308 14.23 22.04 -7.95
CA LYS A 308 14.33 22.97 -9.09
C LYS A 308 13.39 24.16 -8.96
N LEU A 309 12.18 23.92 -8.47
CA LEU A 309 11.17 24.96 -8.26
C LEU A 309 11.14 25.48 -6.81
N ASN A 310 11.94 24.91 -5.91
CA ASN A 310 12.08 25.34 -4.51
C ASN A 310 10.75 25.45 -3.75
N LEU A 311 9.82 24.51 -3.99
CA LEU A 311 8.49 24.52 -3.35
C LEU A 311 8.46 23.80 -1.99
N GLY A 312 9.62 23.33 -1.50
CA GLY A 312 9.74 22.66 -0.20
C GLY A 312 8.76 21.50 -0.01
N VAL A 313 8.12 21.44 1.17
CA VAL A 313 7.15 20.38 1.52
C VAL A 313 5.95 20.37 0.58
N GLY A 314 5.46 21.55 0.18
CA GLY A 314 4.38 21.66 -0.82
C GLY A 314 4.77 21.01 -2.14
N GLY A 315 6.02 21.16 -2.57
CA GLY A 315 6.55 20.49 -3.76
C GLY A 315 6.52 18.97 -3.68
N ALA A 316 6.93 18.39 -2.54
CA ALA A 316 6.88 16.95 -2.31
C ALA A 316 5.42 16.44 -2.33
N MET A 317 4.49 17.18 -1.71
CA MET A 317 3.07 16.82 -1.68
C MET A 317 2.37 16.95 -3.04
N ILE A 318 2.76 17.94 -3.85
CA ILE A 318 2.31 18.08 -5.24
C ILE A 318 2.80 16.87 -6.06
N ALA A 319 4.08 16.49 -5.95
CA ALA A 319 4.63 15.33 -6.65
C ALA A 319 3.90 14.03 -6.26
N LEU A 320 3.62 13.83 -4.97
CA LEU A 320 2.84 12.69 -4.46
C LEU A 320 1.43 12.66 -5.06
N SER A 321 0.71 13.78 -4.99
CA SER A 321 -0.68 13.87 -5.48
C SER A 321 -0.74 13.69 -7.00
N MET A 322 0.10 14.41 -7.76
CA MET A 322 0.11 14.35 -9.22
C MET A 322 0.46 12.96 -9.75
N SER A 323 1.52 12.34 -9.22
CA SER A 323 1.91 10.99 -9.65
C SER A 323 0.81 9.98 -9.38
N SER A 324 0.16 10.05 -8.21
CA SER A 324 -0.96 9.16 -7.87
C SER A 324 -2.14 9.33 -8.84
N TRP A 325 -2.52 10.56 -9.16
CA TRP A 325 -3.60 10.80 -10.13
C TRP A 325 -3.24 10.38 -11.55
N PHE A 326 -1.96 10.35 -11.97
CA PHE A 326 -1.59 9.77 -13.26
C PHE A 326 -1.91 8.27 -13.35
N LEU A 327 -1.76 7.52 -12.25
CA LEU A 327 -2.16 6.12 -12.19
C LEU A 327 -3.67 5.98 -12.42
N VAL A 328 -4.49 6.75 -11.69
CA VAL A 328 -5.96 6.73 -11.84
C VAL A 328 -6.41 7.18 -13.23
N ILE A 329 -5.79 8.21 -13.80
CA ILE A 329 -6.08 8.63 -15.17
C ILE A 329 -5.76 7.50 -16.16
N GLY A 330 -4.62 6.83 -16.01
CA GLY A 330 -4.26 5.67 -16.84
C GLY A 330 -5.27 4.52 -16.72
N GLU A 331 -5.76 4.25 -15.51
CA GLU A 331 -6.80 3.27 -15.23
C GLU A 331 -8.14 3.63 -15.90
N PHE A 332 -8.57 4.90 -15.80
CA PHE A 332 -9.77 5.39 -16.49
C PHE A 332 -9.63 5.30 -18.01
N VAL A 333 -8.49 5.70 -18.57
CA VAL A 333 -8.20 5.57 -20.01
C VAL A 333 -8.32 4.11 -20.42
N TYR A 334 -7.79 3.17 -19.64
CA TYR A 334 -7.89 1.75 -19.95
C TYR A 334 -9.34 1.23 -19.91
N ILE A 335 -10.15 1.64 -18.94
CA ILE A 335 -11.56 1.21 -18.86
C ILE A 335 -12.38 1.84 -20.00
N PHE A 336 -12.28 3.15 -20.19
CA PHE A 336 -13.14 3.91 -21.10
C PHE A 336 -12.68 3.86 -22.56
N GLY A 337 -11.41 3.58 -22.83
CA GLY A 337 -10.89 3.42 -24.19
C GLY A 337 -11.18 2.06 -24.83
N GLY A 338 -12.06 1.24 -24.21
CA GLY A 338 -12.61 0.04 -24.83
C GLY A 338 -11.81 -1.24 -24.62
N TRP A 339 -10.88 -1.28 -23.66
CA TRP A 339 -10.15 -2.51 -23.31
C TRP A 339 -10.89 -3.43 -22.32
N CYS A 340 -12.09 -3.01 -21.86
CA CYS A 340 -13.00 -3.82 -21.04
C CYS A 340 -14.42 -3.90 -21.64
N PRO A 341 -14.60 -4.36 -22.91
CA PRO A 341 -15.86 -4.21 -23.64
C PRO A 341 -17.02 -5.08 -23.11
N TYR A 342 -16.70 -6.17 -22.40
CA TYR A 342 -17.70 -7.08 -21.82
C TYR A 342 -18.10 -6.68 -20.40
N SER A 343 -17.16 -6.15 -19.63
CA SER A 343 -17.31 -5.83 -18.22
C SER A 343 -17.70 -4.37 -17.95
N TRP A 344 -17.34 -3.45 -18.86
CA TRP A 344 -17.75 -2.06 -18.80
C TRP A 344 -18.70 -1.72 -19.96
N LYS A 345 -19.96 -1.41 -19.64
CA LYS A 345 -21.01 -1.01 -20.60
C LYS A 345 -21.41 0.46 -20.49
N GLY A 346 -20.62 1.27 -19.79
CA GLY A 346 -20.91 2.67 -19.51
C GLY A 346 -21.68 2.89 -18.21
N PHE A 347 -21.99 4.16 -17.94
CA PHE A 347 -22.72 4.56 -16.74
C PHE A 347 -24.19 4.15 -16.83
N THR A 348 -24.75 3.70 -15.71
CA THR A 348 -26.14 3.24 -15.65
C THR A 348 -26.82 3.61 -14.34
N SER A 349 -28.13 3.85 -14.37
CA SER A 349 -28.92 4.07 -13.14
C SER A 349 -29.12 2.78 -12.33
N ALA A 350 -28.82 1.61 -12.89
CA ALA A 350 -28.89 0.32 -12.22
C ALA A 350 -27.99 0.22 -10.97
N VAL A 351 -27.04 1.14 -10.81
CA VAL A 351 -26.18 1.25 -9.64
C VAL A 351 -26.98 1.50 -8.36
N PHE A 352 -28.10 2.22 -8.44
CA PHE A 352 -28.92 2.57 -7.26
C PHE A 352 -29.86 1.45 -6.80
N LYS A 353 -30.00 0.38 -7.59
CA LYS A 353 -30.86 -0.75 -7.23
C LYS A 353 -30.20 -1.62 -6.16
N ASP A 354 -30.93 -1.90 -5.08
CA ASP A 354 -30.50 -2.82 -4.00
C ASP A 354 -29.09 -2.52 -3.45
N LEU A 355 -28.80 -1.25 -3.16
CA LEU A 355 -27.48 -0.80 -2.69
C LEU A 355 -27.19 -1.23 -1.24
N PHE A 356 -28.21 -1.34 -0.39
CA PHE A 356 -28.04 -1.60 1.05
C PHE A 356 -27.27 -2.90 1.38
N PRO A 357 -27.55 -4.05 0.74
CA PRO A 357 -26.72 -5.24 0.90
C PRO A 357 -25.24 -5.06 0.53
N VAL A 358 -24.95 -4.26 -0.52
CA VAL A 358 -23.57 -3.95 -0.92
C VAL A 358 -22.91 -3.08 0.15
N VAL A 359 -23.61 -2.05 0.65
CA VAL A 359 -23.16 -1.22 1.78
C VAL A 359 -22.85 -2.06 3.01
N LYS A 360 -23.74 -3.00 3.38
CA LYS A 360 -23.51 -3.90 4.52
C LYS A 360 -22.24 -4.75 4.34
N LEU A 361 -22.01 -5.29 3.14
CA LEU A 361 -20.80 -6.06 2.82
C LEU A 361 -19.55 -5.18 2.88
N SER A 362 -19.60 -3.97 2.29
CA SER A 362 -18.51 -2.99 2.31
C SER A 362 -18.16 -2.57 3.73
N ILE A 363 -19.13 -2.19 4.56
CA ILE A 363 -18.89 -1.80 5.97
C ILE A 363 -18.26 -2.95 6.74
N SER A 364 -18.78 -4.17 6.58
CA SER A 364 -18.23 -5.35 7.25
C SER A 364 -16.78 -5.60 6.90
N SER A 365 -16.40 -5.38 5.64
CA SER A 365 -15.01 -5.53 5.19
C SER A 365 -14.13 -4.36 5.62
N GLY A 366 -14.66 -3.13 5.59
CA GLY A 366 -14.04 -1.93 6.19
C GLY A 366 -13.62 -2.18 7.63
N VAL A 367 -14.57 -2.63 8.47
CA VAL A 367 -14.30 -2.96 9.88
C VAL A 367 -13.24 -4.06 10.01
N MET A 368 -13.33 -5.13 9.21
CA MET A 368 -12.37 -6.24 9.26
C MET A 368 -10.91 -5.77 9.05
N VAL A 369 -10.66 -4.99 7.98
CA VAL A 369 -9.32 -4.48 7.64
C VAL A 369 -8.87 -3.43 8.66
N CYS A 370 -9.77 -2.58 9.16
CA CYS A 370 -9.45 -1.62 10.21
C CYS A 370 -8.97 -2.29 11.50
N LEU A 371 -9.65 -3.36 11.94
CA LEU A 371 -9.24 -4.11 13.13
C LEU A 371 -7.80 -4.68 12.98
N GLU A 372 -7.43 -5.15 11.79
CA GLU A 372 -6.06 -5.61 11.50
C GLU A 372 -5.04 -4.47 11.54
N LEU A 373 -5.34 -3.33 10.88
CA LEU A 373 -4.40 -2.22 10.79
C LEU A 373 -4.23 -1.47 12.10
N TRP A 374 -5.31 -1.26 12.85
CA TRP A 374 -5.29 -0.55 14.12
C TRP A 374 -4.68 -1.37 15.25
N TYR A 375 -4.77 -2.70 15.17
CA TYR A 375 -4.08 -3.58 16.11
C TYR A 375 -2.58 -3.25 16.23
N ASN A 376 -1.90 -3.17 15.09
CA ASN A 376 -0.49 -2.80 15.05
C ASN A 376 -0.25 -1.37 15.56
N ALA A 377 -1.11 -0.42 15.18
CA ALA A 377 -0.98 0.97 15.61
C ALA A 377 -1.12 1.13 17.14
N VAL A 378 -2.07 0.43 17.76
CA VAL A 378 -2.27 0.46 19.22
C VAL A 378 -1.07 -0.12 19.95
N LEU A 379 -0.53 -1.25 19.49
CA LEU A 379 0.64 -1.86 20.13
C LEU A 379 1.90 -1.00 19.98
N VAL A 380 2.11 -0.37 18.81
CA VAL A 380 3.20 0.59 18.62
C VAL A 380 3.03 1.80 19.53
N LEU A 381 1.82 2.32 19.69
CA LEU A 381 1.53 3.42 20.60
C LEU A 381 1.85 3.05 22.06
N LEU A 382 1.46 1.85 22.52
CA LEU A 382 1.82 1.34 23.84
C LEU A 382 3.34 1.24 24.01
N ALA A 383 4.06 0.72 23.02
CA ALA A 383 5.52 0.68 23.05
C ALA A 383 6.15 2.10 23.16
N GLY A 384 5.53 3.11 22.55
CA GLY A 384 5.97 4.51 22.60
C GLY A 384 5.88 5.16 23.99
N TYR A 385 4.96 4.71 24.85
CA TYR A 385 4.82 5.23 26.21
C TYR A 385 5.78 4.61 27.25
N MET A 386 6.72 3.77 26.83
CA MET A 386 7.63 3.08 27.74
C MET A 386 8.87 3.90 28.11
N GLU A 387 9.29 3.88 29.38
CA GLU A 387 10.50 4.56 29.85
C GLU A 387 11.80 3.96 29.29
N ASN A 388 12.77 4.83 28.96
CA ASN A 388 14.10 4.47 28.42
C ASN A 388 14.06 3.70 27.08
N ALA A 389 13.09 4.01 26.22
CA ALA A 389 12.83 3.25 25.01
C ALA A 389 13.54 3.77 23.75
N GLU A 390 14.29 4.88 23.80
CA GLU A 390 14.81 5.54 22.59
C GLU A 390 15.65 4.61 21.68
N ILE A 391 16.60 3.86 22.26
CA ILE A 391 17.46 2.93 21.51
C ILE A 391 16.66 1.69 21.04
N ALA A 392 15.77 1.18 21.89
CA ALA A 392 14.93 0.02 21.56
C ALA A 392 13.87 0.34 20.49
N ILE A 393 13.33 1.56 20.49
CA ILE A 393 12.34 2.06 19.52
C ILE A 393 12.98 2.23 18.15
N SER A 394 14.21 2.75 18.06
CA SER A 394 14.92 2.89 16.78
C SER A 394 15.15 1.52 16.11
N ALA A 395 15.64 0.52 16.86
CA ALA A 395 15.80 -0.84 16.33
C ALA A 395 14.45 -1.51 16.00
N PHE A 396 13.43 -1.27 16.82
CA PHE A 396 12.07 -1.76 16.57
C PHE A 396 11.46 -1.16 15.30
N SER A 397 11.66 0.14 15.05
CA SER A 397 11.23 0.83 13.83
C SER A 397 11.88 0.25 12.57
N ILE A 398 13.18 -0.09 12.62
CA ILE A 398 13.86 -0.79 11.52
C ILE A 398 13.19 -2.14 11.24
N CYS A 399 12.90 -2.91 12.29
CA CYS A 399 12.23 -4.20 12.14
C CYS A 399 10.82 -4.07 11.57
N LEU A 400 10.04 -3.09 12.03
CA LEU A 400 8.70 -2.80 11.48
C LEU A 400 8.78 -2.37 10.02
N ASN A 401 9.80 -1.62 9.62
CA ASN A 401 10.01 -1.28 8.21
C ASN A 401 10.27 -2.52 7.35
N ILE A 402 11.14 -3.44 7.79
CA ILE A 402 11.37 -4.72 7.11
C ILE A 402 10.05 -5.50 7.01
N ASN A 403 9.28 -5.53 8.09
CA ASN A 403 7.98 -6.19 8.16
C ASN A 403 6.97 -5.60 7.16
N VAL A 404 6.89 -4.27 7.02
CA VAL A 404 5.98 -3.61 6.07
C VAL A 404 6.34 -3.89 4.62
N TRP A 405 7.64 -3.98 4.29
CA TRP A 405 8.08 -4.34 2.93
C TRP A 405 7.69 -5.76 2.55
N GLU A 406 7.89 -6.72 3.44
CA GLU A 406 7.40 -8.09 3.22
C GLU A 406 5.87 -8.13 3.17
N PHE A 407 5.19 -7.36 4.02
CA PHE A 407 3.73 -7.31 4.04
C PHE A 407 3.13 -6.85 2.71
N MET A 408 3.82 -6.00 1.92
CA MET A 408 3.38 -5.65 0.57
C MET A 408 3.30 -6.86 -0.37
N ILE A 409 4.18 -7.85 -0.19
CA ILE A 409 4.16 -9.11 -0.92
C ILE A 409 2.92 -9.91 -0.50
N SER A 410 2.70 -10.02 0.81
CA SER A 410 1.57 -10.74 1.39
C SER A 410 0.22 -10.13 1.01
N LEU A 411 0.12 -8.80 0.89
CA LEU A 411 -1.07 -8.11 0.35
C LEU A 411 -1.33 -8.43 -1.13
N GLY A 412 -0.28 -8.66 -1.93
CA GLY A 412 -0.43 -9.12 -3.32
C GLY A 412 -1.04 -10.54 -3.37
N PHE A 413 -0.61 -11.42 -2.46
CA PHE A 413 -1.19 -12.76 -2.33
C PHE A 413 -2.59 -12.76 -1.72
N LEU A 414 -2.91 -11.83 -0.82
CA LEU A 414 -4.27 -11.62 -0.32
C LEU A 414 -5.24 -11.35 -1.47
N GLY A 415 -4.90 -10.43 -2.38
CA GLY A 415 -5.72 -10.14 -3.56
C GLY A 415 -5.82 -11.34 -4.50
N ALA A 416 -4.71 -12.03 -4.76
CA ALA A 416 -4.72 -13.26 -5.56
C ALA A 416 -5.64 -14.34 -4.96
N ALA A 417 -5.61 -14.52 -3.64
CA ALA A 417 -6.48 -15.45 -2.95
C ALA A 417 -7.96 -15.07 -3.07
N CYS A 418 -8.26 -13.78 -2.88
CA CYS A 418 -9.61 -13.26 -3.06
C CYS A 418 -10.13 -13.51 -4.48
N VAL A 419 -9.39 -13.08 -5.52
CA VAL A 419 -9.78 -13.28 -6.92
C VAL A 419 -10.00 -14.75 -7.25
N ARG A 420 -9.06 -15.63 -6.88
CA ARG A 420 -9.16 -17.04 -7.26
C ARG A 420 -10.35 -17.71 -6.57
N VAL A 421 -10.53 -17.51 -5.27
CA VAL A 421 -11.68 -18.07 -4.53
C VAL A 421 -13.00 -17.50 -5.04
N ALA A 422 -13.09 -16.19 -5.25
CA ALA A 422 -14.30 -15.56 -5.78
C ALA A 422 -14.66 -16.09 -7.17
N ASN A 423 -13.67 -16.24 -8.07
CA ASN A 423 -13.88 -16.74 -9.42
C ASN A 423 -14.32 -18.21 -9.43
N GLU A 424 -13.71 -19.10 -8.63
CA GLU A 424 -14.11 -20.51 -8.59
C GLU A 424 -15.48 -20.72 -7.90
N LEU A 425 -15.80 -19.92 -6.88
CA LEU A 425 -17.15 -19.89 -6.30
C LEU A 425 -18.20 -19.41 -7.31
N GLY A 426 -17.88 -18.39 -8.10
CA GLY A 426 -18.74 -17.89 -9.18
C GLY A 426 -18.97 -18.92 -10.28
N ARG A 427 -17.99 -19.80 -10.54
CA ARG A 427 -18.13 -20.95 -11.46
C ARG A 427 -18.91 -22.13 -10.87
N GLU A 428 -19.40 -22.00 -9.64
CA GLU A 428 -20.10 -23.04 -8.91
C GLU A 428 -19.26 -24.31 -8.70
N ASN A 429 -17.92 -24.17 -8.59
CA ASN A 429 -17.00 -25.30 -8.46
C ASN A 429 -16.31 -25.33 -7.08
N ALA A 430 -16.97 -25.95 -6.09
CA ALA A 430 -16.45 -26.07 -4.73
C ALA A 430 -15.12 -26.84 -4.65
N LYS A 431 -14.95 -27.89 -5.47
CA LYS A 431 -13.69 -28.68 -5.52
C LYS A 431 -12.52 -27.83 -5.98
N ALA A 432 -12.69 -27.06 -7.06
CA ALA A 432 -11.66 -26.16 -7.57
C ALA A 432 -11.33 -25.04 -6.57
N THR A 433 -12.34 -24.53 -5.85
CA THR A 433 -12.13 -23.56 -4.76
C THR A 433 -11.22 -24.15 -3.67
N LYS A 434 -11.53 -25.34 -3.16
CA LYS A 434 -10.68 -26.02 -2.14
C LYS A 434 -9.26 -26.23 -2.64
N PHE A 435 -9.11 -26.67 -3.89
CA PHE A 435 -7.79 -26.90 -4.49
C PHE A 435 -6.99 -25.59 -4.64
N SER A 436 -7.63 -24.51 -5.08
CA SER A 436 -7.00 -23.20 -5.18
C SER A 436 -6.49 -22.70 -3.84
N ILE A 437 -7.30 -22.85 -2.77
CA ILE A 437 -6.92 -22.49 -1.40
C ILE A 437 -5.67 -23.26 -0.95
N GLN A 438 -5.60 -24.58 -1.22
CA GLN A 438 -4.45 -25.40 -0.85
C GLN A 438 -3.16 -24.94 -1.57
N VAL A 439 -3.23 -24.67 -2.88
CA VAL A 439 -2.07 -24.22 -3.65
C VAL A 439 -1.63 -22.80 -3.22
N LEU A 440 -2.58 -21.90 -2.95
CA LEU A 440 -2.33 -20.56 -2.42
C LEU A 440 -1.62 -20.61 -1.06
N LEU A 441 -2.17 -21.35 -0.11
CA LEU A 441 -1.59 -21.48 1.23
C LEU A 441 -0.21 -22.12 1.19
N GLY A 442 -0.04 -23.20 0.40
CA GLY A 442 1.27 -23.85 0.23
C GLY A 442 2.32 -22.91 -0.37
N THR A 443 1.94 -22.14 -1.39
CA THR A 443 2.83 -21.14 -2.01
C THR A 443 3.20 -20.03 -1.02
N SER A 444 2.22 -19.51 -0.28
CA SER A 444 2.45 -18.42 0.66
C SER A 444 3.29 -18.86 1.86
N ILE A 445 3.05 -20.06 2.39
CA ILE A 445 3.90 -20.65 3.45
C ILE A 445 5.34 -20.82 2.96
N ALA A 446 5.55 -21.27 1.73
CA ALA A 446 6.90 -21.42 1.17
C ALA A 446 7.65 -20.07 1.08
N ILE A 447 6.95 -19.01 0.66
CA ILE A 447 7.49 -17.64 0.62
C ILE A 447 7.78 -17.13 2.04
N GLY A 448 6.86 -17.34 2.98
CA GLY A 448 7.03 -16.95 4.37
C GLY A 448 8.20 -17.66 5.04
N VAL A 449 8.39 -18.96 4.78
CA VAL A 449 9.54 -19.74 5.27
C VAL A 449 10.84 -19.22 4.67
N PHE A 450 10.85 -18.87 3.39
CA PHE A 450 12.01 -18.25 2.75
C PHE A 450 12.42 -16.95 3.44
N PHE A 451 11.48 -16.03 3.71
CA PHE A 451 11.79 -14.79 4.41
C PHE A 451 12.08 -14.98 5.90
N PHE A 452 11.45 -15.97 6.55
CA PHE A 452 11.75 -16.38 7.92
C PHE A 452 13.23 -16.76 8.06
N ILE A 453 13.74 -17.61 7.16
CA ILE A 453 15.14 -18.04 7.13
C ILE A 453 16.05 -16.84 6.91
N ILE A 454 15.74 -15.97 5.93
CA ILE A 454 16.53 -14.77 5.65
C ILE A 454 16.64 -13.86 6.88
N CYS A 455 15.52 -13.55 7.54
CA CYS A 455 15.51 -12.67 8.71
C CYS A 455 16.27 -13.30 9.88
N LEU A 456 16.21 -14.63 10.02
CA LEU A 456 16.86 -15.35 11.11
C LEU A 456 18.38 -15.42 10.91
N THR A 457 18.84 -15.68 9.69
CA THR A 457 20.28 -15.85 9.40
C THR A 457 21.00 -14.52 9.13
N PHE A 458 20.29 -13.54 8.56
CA PHE A 458 20.88 -12.28 8.12
C PHE A 458 20.39 -11.05 8.91
N GLY A 459 19.72 -11.22 10.05
CA GLY A 459 19.14 -10.11 10.84
C GLY A 459 20.08 -8.93 11.07
N LYS A 460 21.32 -9.18 11.52
CA LYS A 460 22.33 -8.13 11.70
C LYS A 460 22.75 -7.46 10.38
N LYS A 461 22.92 -8.24 9.29
CA LYS A 461 23.26 -7.70 7.97
C LYS A 461 22.14 -6.86 7.37
N LEU A 462 20.89 -7.28 7.59
CA LEU A 462 19.70 -6.53 7.19
C LEU A 462 19.63 -5.19 7.93
N ALA A 463 20.04 -5.14 9.20
CA ALA A 463 20.08 -3.89 9.96
C ALA A 463 20.98 -2.84 9.31
N TYR A 464 22.15 -3.24 8.79
CA TYR A 464 23.08 -2.31 8.11
C TYR A 464 22.53 -1.70 6.82
N LEU A 465 21.43 -2.22 6.28
CA LEU A 465 20.73 -1.55 5.18
C LEU A 465 20.05 -0.25 5.63
N PHE A 466 19.76 -0.11 6.92
CA PHE A 466 19.00 0.98 7.51
C PHE A 466 19.81 1.85 8.48
N THR A 467 20.92 1.34 9.03
CA THR A 467 21.74 2.09 9.99
C THR A 467 23.21 1.72 9.90
N ASP A 468 24.09 2.68 10.09
CA ASP A 468 25.53 2.42 10.24
C ASP A 468 25.94 2.24 11.72
N ASP A 469 24.99 2.33 12.65
CA ASP A 469 25.24 2.20 14.09
C ASP A 469 25.29 0.72 14.51
N GLU A 470 26.46 0.30 14.99
CA GLU A 470 26.72 -1.06 15.48
C GLU A 470 25.81 -1.47 16.65
N ILE A 471 25.47 -0.54 17.54
CA ILE A 471 24.61 -0.79 18.70
C ILE A 471 23.20 -1.11 18.20
N ILE A 472 22.67 -0.29 17.29
CA ILE A 472 21.34 -0.50 16.71
C ILE A 472 21.32 -1.82 15.91
N ALA A 473 22.37 -2.11 15.13
CA ALA A 473 22.48 -3.36 14.38
C ALA A 473 22.47 -4.61 15.28
N ASN A 474 23.14 -4.56 16.43
CA ASN A 474 23.12 -5.65 17.41
C ASN A 474 21.73 -5.83 18.04
N ILE A 475 21.01 -4.75 18.34
CA ILE A 475 19.65 -4.84 18.89
C ILE A 475 18.67 -5.42 17.85
N VAL A 476 18.78 -5.03 16.58
CA VAL A 476 17.99 -5.65 15.49
C VAL A 476 18.31 -7.15 15.39
N SER A 477 19.57 -7.54 15.54
CA SER A 477 19.97 -8.95 15.59
C SER A 477 19.31 -9.70 16.76
N ASP A 478 19.21 -9.09 17.94
CA ASP A 478 18.53 -9.67 19.11
C ASP A 478 17.00 -9.78 18.92
N LEU A 479 16.43 -8.99 18.02
CA LEU A 479 15.01 -8.99 17.66
C LEU A 479 14.71 -9.88 16.45
N SER A 480 15.73 -10.38 15.76
CA SER A 480 15.61 -11.14 14.51
C SER A 480 14.67 -12.33 14.63
N LEU A 481 14.68 -13.05 15.76
CA LEU A 481 13.78 -14.17 16.00
C LEU A 481 12.30 -13.75 15.97
N LEU A 482 11.95 -12.66 16.67
CA LEU A 482 10.58 -12.12 16.68
C LEU A 482 10.19 -11.60 15.30
N LEU A 483 11.11 -10.93 14.61
CA LEU A 483 10.92 -10.47 13.24
C LEU A 483 10.64 -11.63 12.28
N SER A 484 11.44 -12.70 12.33
CA SER A 484 11.26 -13.89 11.50
C SER A 484 9.88 -14.50 11.67
N PHE A 485 9.42 -14.71 12.91
CA PHE A 485 8.08 -15.23 13.17
C PHE A 485 6.98 -14.28 12.68
N SER A 486 7.17 -12.97 12.85
CA SER A 486 6.21 -11.97 12.37
C SER A 486 6.06 -12.02 10.86
N VAL A 487 7.18 -12.12 10.14
CA VAL A 487 7.21 -12.23 8.68
C VAL A 487 6.57 -13.54 8.21
N LEU A 488 6.86 -14.67 8.85
CA LEU A 488 6.22 -15.94 8.51
C LEU A 488 4.69 -15.88 8.65
N LEU A 489 4.20 -15.33 9.76
CA LEU A 489 2.77 -15.20 10.01
C LEU A 489 2.10 -14.18 9.09
N ASN A 490 2.79 -13.10 8.76
CA ASN A 490 2.35 -12.10 7.77
C ASN A 490 2.19 -12.69 6.38
N SER A 491 2.92 -13.74 6.02
CA SER A 491 2.67 -14.43 4.75
C SER A 491 1.41 -15.31 4.79
N ILE A 492 1.01 -15.81 5.95
CA ILE A 492 -0.11 -16.78 6.06
C ILE A 492 -1.44 -16.07 6.32
N SER A 493 -1.51 -15.19 7.32
CA SER A 493 -2.77 -14.59 7.78
C SER A 493 -3.50 -13.79 6.68
N PRO A 494 -2.85 -12.89 5.93
CA PRO A 494 -3.49 -12.15 4.84
C PRO A 494 -4.06 -13.03 3.74
N VAL A 495 -3.45 -14.18 3.45
CA VAL A 495 -3.98 -15.12 2.45
C VAL A 495 -5.27 -15.76 2.94
N LEU A 496 -5.34 -16.15 4.22
CA LEU A 496 -6.57 -16.67 4.82
C LEU A 496 -7.68 -15.61 4.85
N SER A 497 -7.34 -14.36 5.20
CA SER A 497 -8.27 -13.23 5.07
C SER A 497 -8.72 -13.05 3.63
N GLY A 498 -7.82 -13.15 2.64
CA GLY A 498 -8.13 -13.13 1.21
C GLY A 498 -9.11 -14.21 0.77
N VAL A 499 -8.93 -15.45 1.25
CA VAL A 499 -9.87 -16.56 1.01
C VAL A 499 -11.26 -16.24 1.55
N ALA A 500 -11.34 -15.73 2.79
CA ALA A 500 -12.59 -15.35 3.41
C ALA A 500 -13.24 -14.13 2.72
N ILE A 501 -12.43 -13.18 2.24
CA ILE A 501 -12.89 -12.03 1.44
C ILE A 501 -13.54 -12.55 0.16
N GLY A 502 -12.86 -13.41 -0.61
CA GLY A 502 -13.38 -13.97 -1.86
C GLY A 502 -14.66 -14.81 -1.69
N ALA A 503 -14.83 -15.45 -0.53
CA ALA A 503 -16.06 -16.13 -0.15
C ALA A 503 -17.18 -15.18 0.31
N GLY A 504 -16.85 -13.93 0.64
CA GLY A 504 -17.76 -12.96 1.24
C GLY A 504 -18.08 -13.24 2.71
N MET A 505 -17.12 -13.81 3.44
CA MET A 505 -17.17 -14.14 4.87
C MET A 505 -16.60 -13.04 5.78
N GLN A 506 -16.45 -11.82 5.24
CA GLN A 506 -15.88 -10.62 5.88
C GLN A 506 -16.34 -10.42 7.34
N GLY A 507 -17.64 -10.56 7.61
CA GLY A 507 -18.20 -10.32 8.95
C GLY A 507 -17.76 -11.35 9.99
N ARG A 508 -17.53 -12.60 9.58
CA ARG A 508 -16.98 -13.64 10.47
C ARG A 508 -15.51 -13.34 10.80
N VAL A 509 -14.74 -12.93 9.80
CA VAL A 509 -13.34 -12.52 9.97
C VAL A 509 -13.25 -11.30 10.88
N ALA A 510 -14.11 -10.29 10.71
CA ALA A 510 -14.14 -9.12 11.60
C ALA A 510 -14.32 -9.52 13.08
N MET A 511 -15.21 -10.48 13.36
CA MET A 511 -15.39 -11.01 14.72
C MET A 511 -14.14 -11.74 15.24
N VAL A 512 -13.51 -12.57 14.39
CA VAL A 512 -12.26 -13.25 14.72
C VAL A 512 -11.15 -12.24 15.03
N ASN A 513 -11.01 -11.20 14.21
CA ASN A 513 -10.01 -10.14 14.38
C ASN A 513 -10.24 -9.39 15.68
N PHE A 514 -11.49 -9.03 15.98
CA PHE A 514 -11.83 -8.36 17.24
C PHE A 514 -11.39 -9.20 18.46
N VAL A 515 -11.76 -10.49 18.49
CA VAL A 515 -11.41 -11.36 19.62
C VAL A 515 -9.88 -11.56 19.72
N CYS A 516 -9.23 -11.96 18.63
CA CYS A 516 -7.81 -12.34 18.66
C CYS A 516 -6.91 -11.13 18.91
N PHE A 517 -7.21 -9.97 18.33
CA PHE A 517 -6.36 -8.79 18.48
C PHE A 517 -6.68 -7.97 19.72
N TYR A 518 -7.96 -7.72 20.00
CA TYR A 518 -8.34 -6.77 21.05
C TYR A 518 -8.60 -7.43 22.40
N LEU A 519 -9.07 -8.68 22.42
CA LEU A 519 -9.32 -9.40 23.68
C LEU A 519 -8.14 -10.27 24.11
N ILE A 520 -7.27 -10.66 23.17
CA ILE A 520 -6.10 -11.52 23.46
C ILE A 520 -4.80 -10.77 23.22
N GLY A 521 -4.54 -10.33 21.99
CA GLY A 521 -3.27 -9.75 21.57
C GLY A 521 -2.86 -8.48 22.33
N ILE A 522 -3.74 -7.47 22.40
CA ILE A 522 -3.47 -6.20 23.10
C ILE A 522 -3.28 -6.43 24.61
N PRO A 523 -4.18 -7.13 25.33
CA PRO A 523 -3.98 -7.42 26.74
C PRO A 523 -2.70 -8.21 27.03
N ALA A 524 -2.40 -9.24 26.23
CA ALA A 524 -1.17 -10.03 26.38
C ALA A 524 0.08 -9.17 26.14
N GLY A 525 0.07 -8.32 25.11
CA GLY A 525 1.16 -7.39 24.81
C GLY A 525 1.37 -6.39 25.93
N ALA A 526 0.30 -5.75 26.42
CA ALA A 526 0.37 -4.81 27.54
C ALA A 526 0.88 -5.48 28.83
N LEU A 527 0.37 -6.68 29.14
CA LEU A 527 0.81 -7.45 30.31
C LEU A 527 2.31 -7.77 30.24
N LEU A 528 2.75 -8.35 29.12
CA LEU A 528 4.15 -8.71 28.93
C LEU A 528 5.06 -7.48 28.82
N GLY A 529 4.58 -6.41 28.21
CA GLY A 529 5.33 -5.17 28.04
C GLY A 529 5.57 -4.44 29.35
N TYR A 530 4.52 -4.20 30.13
CA TYR A 530 4.60 -3.34 31.32
C TYR A 530 4.84 -4.10 32.64
N MET A 531 4.36 -5.34 32.78
CA MET A 531 4.52 -6.10 34.03
C MET A 531 5.77 -6.97 34.07
N THR A 532 6.48 -7.13 32.96
CA THR A 532 7.71 -7.94 32.89
C THR A 532 8.90 -7.12 32.42
N ASN A 533 10.11 -7.65 32.59
CA ASN A 533 11.34 -7.01 32.12
C ASN A 533 11.53 -7.07 30.58
N LEU A 534 10.55 -7.62 29.83
CA LEU A 534 10.65 -7.79 28.37
C LEU A 534 10.44 -6.48 27.59
N LYS A 535 9.78 -5.47 28.17
CA LYS A 535 9.52 -4.17 27.55
C LYS A 535 8.96 -4.28 26.11
N VAL A 536 9.60 -3.64 25.13
CA VAL A 536 9.22 -3.68 23.71
C VAL A 536 9.16 -5.12 23.16
N LYS A 537 10.03 -6.03 23.62
CA LYS A 537 9.97 -7.45 23.24
C LYS A 537 8.66 -8.08 23.73
N GLY A 538 8.18 -7.72 24.91
CA GLY A 538 6.91 -8.18 25.47
C GLY A 538 5.70 -7.73 24.64
N ILE A 539 5.69 -6.45 24.24
CA ILE A 539 4.66 -5.90 23.33
C ILE A 539 4.64 -6.67 22.01
N TRP A 540 5.82 -6.92 21.43
CA TRP A 540 5.94 -7.65 20.17
C TRP A 540 5.52 -9.12 20.31
N ILE A 541 5.85 -9.79 21.41
CA ILE A 541 5.34 -11.15 21.68
C ILE A 541 3.81 -11.15 21.74
N GLY A 542 3.20 -10.14 22.36
CA GLY A 542 1.74 -9.95 22.32
C GLY A 542 1.19 -9.75 20.90
N MET A 543 1.92 -8.99 20.07
CA MET A 543 1.60 -8.80 18.65
C MET A 543 1.55 -10.14 17.90
N ILE A 544 2.61 -10.94 18.06
CA ILE A 544 2.71 -12.27 17.45
C ILE A 544 1.61 -13.18 17.99
N GLY A 545 1.35 -13.16 19.31
CA GLY A 545 0.31 -13.97 19.93
C GLY A 545 -1.09 -13.72 19.37
N GLY A 546 -1.45 -12.45 19.12
CA GLY A 546 -2.72 -12.11 18.47
C GLY A 546 -2.80 -12.62 17.03
N VAL A 547 -1.72 -12.49 16.25
CA VAL A 547 -1.68 -13.01 14.87
C VAL A 547 -1.69 -14.54 14.83
N VAL A 548 -1.01 -15.23 15.75
CA VAL A 548 -1.02 -16.69 15.87
C VAL A 548 -2.44 -17.19 16.17
N THR A 549 -3.09 -16.62 17.18
CA THR A 549 -4.45 -17.01 17.55
C THR A 549 -5.45 -16.74 16.43
N GLN A 550 -5.34 -15.59 15.76
CA GLN A 550 -6.12 -15.27 14.56
C GLN A 550 -5.87 -16.30 13.45
N THR A 551 -4.60 -16.62 13.15
CA THR A 551 -4.23 -17.58 12.10
C THR A 551 -4.87 -18.94 12.35
N PHE A 552 -4.79 -19.46 13.58
CA PHE A 552 -5.46 -20.71 13.93
C PHE A 552 -6.98 -20.65 13.77
N ALA A 553 -7.60 -19.55 14.21
CA ALA A 553 -9.04 -19.36 14.06
C ALA A 553 -9.47 -19.28 12.58
N LEU A 554 -8.68 -18.61 11.73
CA LEU A 554 -8.94 -18.52 10.30
C LEU A 554 -8.73 -19.86 9.59
N VAL A 555 -7.67 -20.62 9.93
CA VAL A 555 -7.46 -21.98 9.41
C VAL A 555 -8.62 -22.89 9.79
N TYR A 556 -9.04 -22.87 11.07
CA TYR A 556 -10.18 -23.64 11.54
C TYR A 556 -11.47 -23.26 10.80
N MET A 557 -11.72 -21.97 10.63
CA MET A 557 -12.87 -21.48 9.87
C MET A 557 -12.85 -21.96 8.41
N VAL A 558 -11.71 -21.85 7.71
CA VAL A 558 -11.57 -22.31 6.32
C VAL A 558 -11.75 -23.83 6.21
N TRP A 559 -11.19 -24.58 7.15
CA TRP A 559 -11.28 -26.04 7.18
C TRP A 559 -12.70 -26.56 7.45
N THR A 560 -13.44 -25.90 8.33
CA THR A 560 -14.82 -26.27 8.70
C THR A 560 -15.89 -25.70 7.76
N THR A 561 -15.50 -24.86 6.81
CA THR A 561 -16.46 -24.26 5.88
C THR A 561 -16.98 -25.30 4.89
N ASP A 562 -18.31 -25.41 4.81
CA ASP A 562 -18.98 -26.12 3.74
C ASP A 562 -18.90 -25.27 2.46
N TRP A 563 -18.00 -25.68 1.56
CA TRP A 563 -17.74 -24.98 0.31
C TRP A 563 -18.86 -25.15 -0.72
N ASP A 564 -19.67 -26.19 -0.61
CA ASP A 564 -20.86 -26.38 -1.45
C ASP A 564 -21.97 -25.41 -1.02
N ASP A 565 -22.15 -25.19 0.29
CA ASP A 565 -23.02 -24.11 0.81
C ASP A 565 -22.49 -22.71 0.41
N GLN A 566 -21.17 -22.48 0.42
CA GLN A 566 -20.61 -21.21 -0.03
C GLN A 566 -20.85 -20.94 -1.52
N VAL A 567 -20.78 -21.97 -2.37
CA VAL A 567 -21.16 -21.86 -3.79
C VAL A 567 -22.61 -21.42 -3.91
N LYS A 568 -23.53 -22.06 -3.16
CA LYS A 568 -24.95 -21.67 -3.16
C LYS A 568 -25.15 -20.22 -2.74
N ARG A 569 -24.50 -19.77 -1.66
CA ARG A 569 -24.56 -18.37 -1.20
C ARG A 569 -24.01 -17.37 -2.22
N ALA A 570 -22.95 -17.75 -2.95
CA ALA A 570 -22.41 -16.93 -4.03
C ALA A 570 -23.42 -16.81 -5.17
N SER A 571 -24.04 -17.92 -5.59
CA SER A 571 -25.08 -17.95 -6.62
C SER A 571 -26.30 -17.11 -6.21
N ASP A 572 -26.79 -17.25 -4.97
CA ASP A 572 -27.88 -16.42 -4.41
C ASP A 572 -27.57 -14.93 -4.45
N ARG A 573 -26.33 -14.55 -4.10
CA ARG A 573 -25.85 -13.17 -4.14
C ARG A 573 -25.85 -12.62 -5.57
N LEU A 574 -25.35 -13.39 -6.52
CA LEU A 574 -25.32 -13.01 -7.94
C LEU A 574 -26.74 -12.83 -8.50
N ASN A 575 -27.63 -13.79 -8.21
CA ASN A 575 -29.02 -13.75 -8.67
C ASN A 575 -29.79 -12.54 -8.12
N ARG A 576 -29.56 -12.17 -6.84
CA ARG A 576 -30.19 -11.01 -6.22
C ARG A 576 -29.83 -9.70 -6.92
N PHE A 577 -28.57 -9.54 -7.32
CA PHE A 577 -28.09 -8.30 -7.90
C PHE A 577 -28.19 -8.27 -9.42
N TYR A 578 -28.51 -9.39 -10.07
CA TYR A 578 -28.53 -9.52 -11.51
C TYR A 578 -29.48 -8.50 -12.17
N VAL A 579 -28.95 -7.78 -13.14
CA VAL A 579 -29.69 -6.86 -14.00
C VAL A 579 -29.67 -7.45 -15.41
N LYS A 580 -30.86 -7.73 -15.97
CA LYS A 580 -30.99 -8.21 -17.36
C LYS A 580 -30.53 -7.12 -18.34
N THR A 581 -29.65 -7.48 -19.28
CA THR A 581 -29.28 -6.64 -20.41
C THR A 581 -30.44 -6.55 -21.41
N SER A 582 -30.60 -5.40 -22.06
CA SER A 582 -31.63 -5.14 -23.09
C SER A 582 -31.55 -6.12 -24.26
N ASP A 583 -30.35 -6.62 -24.57
CA ASP A 583 -30.08 -7.58 -25.66
C ASP A 583 -30.74 -8.95 -25.44
N ASN A 584 -31.15 -9.28 -24.21
CA ASN A 584 -31.87 -10.52 -23.90
C ASN A 584 -33.41 -10.40 -24.04
N LYS A 585 -33.93 -9.30 -24.60
CA LYS A 585 -35.36 -9.18 -24.92
C LYS A 585 -35.76 -9.79 -26.26
N GLU A 586 -34.81 -10.07 -27.16
CA GLU A 586 -35.12 -10.58 -28.52
C GLU A 586 -34.97 -12.11 -28.67
N ILE A 587 -34.58 -12.83 -27.62
CA ILE A 587 -34.50 -14.29 -27.63
C ILE A 587 -35.40 -14.83 -26.51
N ARG A 588 -36.71 -14.80 -26.74
CA ARG A 588 -37.67 -15.59 -25.96
C ARG A 588 -38.81 -16.07 -26.82
#